data_AF-A0A5B7INE6-F1
#
_entry.id   AF-A0A5B7INE6-F1
#
_cell.length_a   1.000
_cell.length_b   1.000
_cell.length_c   1.000
_cell.angle_alpha   90.00
_cell.angle_beta   90.00
_cell.angle_gamma   90.00
#
_symmetry.space_group_name_H-M   'P 1'
#
loop_
_entity.id
_entity.type
_entity.pdbx_description
1 polymer ?
#
loop_
_entity_poly.entity_id
_entity_poly.type
_entity_poly.pdbx_seq_one_letter_code
_entity_poly.pdbx_strand_id
1 'polypeptide(L)'
;MCNNNWYLFLRLHQILCCRLTTMYEHAVRIAAEEARDKKDRKEATAVALRLKPKNEIAVEDYYPAMLDMIKNVLDGNLESTAYEDTLREMFGIHAYTGFTLDKVVTGAVRQLQHLVCDEPPAQCTAMFLTEAKRGGAGGPVASAHRRLAAEQAYQKRSERLLQDENCFKVYTVSLHVVILPT
;
A
#
# COMPACT_ATOMS: atom_id res chain seq x y z
N MET A 1 -18.51 5.88 -7.59
CA MET A 1 -19.19 4.95 -6.66
C MET A 1 -18.58 3.59 -6.86
N CYS A 2 -18.37 2.84 -5.79
CA CYS A 2 -17.78 1.52 -5.87
C CYS A 2 -18.45 0.56 -4.88
N ASN A 3 -18.30 -0.74 -5.15
CA ASN A 3 -18.84 -1.80 -4.31
C ASN A 3 -17.81 -2.27 -3.26
N ASN A 4 -18.20 -3.22 -2.41
CA ASN A 4 -17.35 -3.77 -1.33
C ASN A 4 -15.97 -4.24 -1.84
N ASN A 5 -15.92 -4.92 -2.99
CA ASN A 5 -14.66 -5.47 -3.53
C ASN A 5 -13.67 -4.36 -3.89
N TRP A 6 -14.14 -3.30 -4.56
CA TRP A 6 -13.33 -2.13 -4.90
C TRP A 6 -12.86 -1.39 -3.65
N TYR A 7 -13.75 -1.23 -2.66
CA TYR A 7 -13.41 -0.61 -1.39
C TYR A 7 -12.29 -1.37 -0.65
N LEU A 8 -12.43 -2.69 -0.52
CA LEU A 8 -11.44 -3.54 0.14
C LEU A 8 -10.11 -3.52 -0.60
N PHE A 9 -10.13 -3.60 -1.94
CA PHE A 9 -8.92 -3.49 -2.75
C PHE A 9 -8.19 -2.16 -2.54
N LEU A 10 -8.90 -1.03 -2.63
CA LEU A 10 -8.30 0.30 -2.46
C LEU A 10 -7.72 0.49 -1.05
N ARG A 11 -8.40 -0.04 -0.02
CA ARG A 11 -7.92 0.02 1.36
C ARG A 11 -6.66 -0.82 1.56
N LEU A 12 -6.62 -2.03 1.01
CA LEU A 12 -5.44 -2.90 1.05
C LEU A 12 -4.26 -2.27 0.29
N HIS A 13 -4.51 -1.71 -0.88
CA HIS A 13 -3.51 -0.98 -1.66
C HIS A 13 -2.93 0.22 -0.87
N GLN A 14 -3.78 1.02 -0.23
CA GLN A 14 -3.33 2.13 0.62
C GLN A 14 -2.45 1.64 1.77
N ILE A 15 -2.86 0.57 2.45
CA ILE A 15 -2.08 -0.03 3.56
C ILE A 15 -0.72 -0.52 3.05
N LEU A 16 -0.68 -1.17 1.89
CA LEU A 16 0.55 -1.64 1.26
C LEU A 16 1.51 -0.48 0.98
N CYS A 17 1.04 0.56 0.26
CA CYS A 17 1.87 1.72 -0.06
C CYS A 17 2.36 2.45 1.19
N CYS A 18 1.49 2.62 2.20
CA CYS A 18 1.84 3.25 3.46
C CYS A 18 2.98 2.49 4.15
N ARG A 19 2.83 1.17 4.32
CA ARG A 19 3.85 0.34 4.98
C ARG A 19 5.16 0.27 4.23
N LEU A 20 5.12 0.14 2.89
CA LEU A 20 6.34 0.17 2.06
C LEU A 20 7.07 1.50 2.18
N THR A 21 6.33 2.61 2.18
CA THR A 21 6.92 3.96 2.36
C THR A 21 7.56 4.10 3.73
N THR A 22 6.87 3.69 4.80
CA THR A 22 7.43 3.69 6.16
C THR A 22 8.71 2.86 6.25
N MET A 23 8.73 1.66 5.66
CA MET A 23 9.94 0.81 5.65
C MET A 23 11.08 1.43 4.82
N TYR A 24 10.76 2.08 3.70
CA TYR A 24 11.74 2.81 2.90
C TYR A 24 12.36 3.98 3.69
N GLU A 25 11.54 4.81 4.34
CA GLU A 25 12.00 5.92 5.18
C GLU A 25 12.91 5.43 6.32
N HIS A 26 12.54 4.30 6.95
CA HIS A 26 13.37 3.64 7.94
C HIS A 26 14.70 3.15 7.36
N ALA A 27 14.71 2.49 6.20
CA ALA A 27 15.96 2.05 5.55
C ALA A 27 16.89 3.22 5.27
N VAL A 28 16.36 4.33 4.73
CA VAL A 28 17.12 5.56 4.45
C VAL A 28 17.71 6.13 5.74
N ARG A 29 16.93 6.14 6.82
CA ARG A 29 17.40 6.62 8.13
C ARG A 29 18.54 5.77 8.69
N ILE A 30 18.41 4.45 8.65
CA ILE A 30 19.46 3.52 9.13
C ILE A 30 20.73 3.70 8.28
N ALA A 31 20.62 3.83 6.96
CA ALA A 31 21.77 4.09 6.09
C ALA A 31 22.47 5.42 6.41
N ALA A 32 21.69 6.47 6.70
CA ALA A 32 22.23 7.78 7.08
C ALA A 32 22.92 7.76 8.46
N GLU A 33 22.38 7.00 9.43
CA GLU A 33 22.97 6.80 10.75
C GLU A 33 24.28 6.01 10.64
N GLU A 34 24.32 4.90 9.90
CA GLU A 34 25.55 4.13 9.68
C GLU A 34 26.62 4.94 8.93
N ALA A 35 26.24 5.83 8.02
CA ALA A 35 27.18 6.73 7.34
C ALA A 35 27.81 7.77 8.29
N ARG A 36 27.06 8.27 9.27
CA ARG A 36 27.57 9.16 10.33
C ARG A 36 28.48 8.39 11.28
N ASP A 37 28.04 7.22 11.74
CA ASP A 37 28.83 6.36 12.61
C ASP A 37 30.11 5.87 11.95
N LYS A 38 30.12 5.59 10.63
CA LYS A 38 31.35 5.27 9.88
C LYS A 38 32.35 6.43 9.87
N LYS A 39 31.87 7.68 9.87
CA LYS A 39 32.72 8.88 9.96
C LYS A 39 33.34 8.99 11.35
N ASP A 40 32.56 8.78 12.39
CA ASP A 40 33.00 8.87 13.79
C ASP A 40 33.85 7.64 14.19
N ARG A 41 33.57 6.45 13.64
CA ARG A 41 34.32 5.21 13.88
C ARG A 41 35.65 5.17 13.12
N LYS A 42 35.83 5.96 12.05
CA LYS A 42 37.15 6.20 11.45
C LYS A 42 38.11 6.92 12.41
N GLU A 43 37.59 7.60 13.44
CA GLU A 43 38.39 8.21 14.51
C GLU A 43 38.60 7.28 15.73
N ALA A 44 37.93 6.12 15.80
CA ALA A 44 37.96 5.22 16.96
C ALA A 44 38.54 3.83 16.65
N THR A 45 39.43 3.36 17.53
CA THR A 45 40.22 2.11 17.54
C THR A 45 39.41 0.78 17.53
N ALA A 46 38.10 0.82 17.26
CA ALA A 46 37.19 -0.32 17.36
C ALA A 46 37.20 -1.26 16.14
N VAL A 47 37.73 -0.82 14.99
CA VAL A 47 37.87 -1.66 13.79
C VAL A 47 38.84 -2.84 14.01
N ALA A 48 39.80 -2.70 14.93
CA ALA A 48 40.82 -3.71 15.20
C ALA A 48 40.28 -5.01 15.85
N LEU A 49 39.09 -4.97 16.49
CA LEU A 49 38.63 -6.03 17.38
C LEU A 49 37.60 -7.01 16.77
N ARG A 50 37.23 -6.87 15.49
CA ARG A 50 36.36 -7.83 14.74
C ARG A 50 35.12 -8.34 15.51
N LEU A 51 34.49 -7.49 16.33
CA LEU A 51 33.46 -7.90 17.30
C LEU A 51 32.01 -7.91 16.77
N LYS A 52 31.75 -7.55 15.50
CA LYS A 52 30.41 -7.64 14.92
C LYS A 52 30.32 -8.80 13.92
N PRO A 53 29.31 -9.69 14.03
CA PRO A 53 28.95 -10.55 12.91
C PRO A 53 28.70 -9.65 11.70
N LYS A 54 29.31 -9.99 10.57
CA LYS A 54 29.05 -9.27 9.32
C LYS A 54 27.58 -9.54 8.98
N ASN A 55 26.71 -8.54 9.11
CA ASN A 55 25.48 -8.58 8.32
C ASN A 55 25.93 -8.74 6.87
N GLU A 56 25.48 -9.82 6.22
CA GLU A 56 25.86 -10.12 4.84
C GLU A 56 25.34 -9.04 3.88
N ILE A 57 24.27 -8.34 4.29
CA ILE A 57 23.62 -7.27 3.55
C ILE A 57 24.18 -5.93 4.01
N ALA A 58 24.62 -5.10 3.06
CA ALA A 58 24.99 -3.72 3.35
C ALA A 58 23.74 -2.93 3.76
N VAL A 59 23.89 -1.98 4.70
CA VAL A 59 22.76 -1.15 5.18
C VAL A 59 22.07 -0.39 4.05
N GLU A 60 22.84 -0.01 3.02
CA GLU A 60 22.35 0.64 1.81
C GLU A 60 21.41 -0.25 0.98
N ASP A 61 21.55 -1.57 1.11
CA ASP A 61 20.78 -2.58 0.37
C ASP A 61 19.62 -3.18 1.17
N TYR A 62 19.32 -2.64 2.37
CA TYR A 62 18.27 -3.20 3.23
C TYR A 62 16.88 -3.16 2.60
N TYR A 63 16.51 -2.05 1.96
CA TYR A 63 15.22 -1.93 1.29
C TYR A 63 15.08 -2.88 0.08
N PRO A 64 16.02 -2.91 -0.89
CA PRO A 64 15.91 -3.84 -2.01
C PRO A 64 15.96 -5.32 -1.57
N ALA A 65 16.78 -5.67 -0.58
CA ALA A 65 16.81 -7.03 -0.04
C ALA A 65 15.46 -7.43 0.61
N MET A 66 14.86 -6.51 1.37
CA MET A 66 13.55 -6.72 1.97
C MET A 66 12.45 -6.93 0.93
N LEU A 67 12.47 -6.20 -0.18
CA LEU A 67 11.53 -6.41 -1.29
C LEU A 67 11.70 -7.79 -1.94
N ASP A 68 12.93 -8.28 -2.08
CA ASP A 68 13.18 -9.62 -2.64
C ASP A 68 12.68 -10.71 -1.69
N MET A 69 12.93 -10.57 -0.38
CA MET A 69 12.41 -11.48 0.62
C MET A 69 10.87 -11.53 0.64
N ILE A 70 10.19 -10.39 0.51
CA ILE A 70 8.72 -10.36 0.42
C ILE A 70 8.24 -11.16 -0.80
N LYS A 71 8.91 -11.05 -1.95
CA LYS A 71 8.58 -11.86 -3.14
C LYS A 71 8.78 -13.35 -2.86
N ASN A 72 9.90 -13.73 -2.24
CA ASN A 72 10.17 -15.12 -1.89
C ASN A 72 9.13 -15.69 -0.91
N VAL A 73 8.62 -14.91 0.04
CA VAL A 73 7.50 -15.32 0.90
C VAL A 73 6.22 -15.50 0.10
N LEU A 74 5.91 -14.58 -0.81
CA LEU A 74 4.72 -14.65 -1.66
C LEU A 74 4.76 -15.85 -2.61
N ASP A 75 5.93 -16.20 -3.12
CA ASP A 75 6.16 -17.36 -3.98
C ASP A 75 6.18 -18.68 -3.19
N GLY A 76 6.17 -18.63 -1.85
CA GLY A 76 6.23 -19.80 -0.96
C GLY A 76 7.64 -20.40 -0.83
N ASN A 77 8.67 -19.71 -1.30
CA ASN A 77 10.07 -20.11 -1.23
C ASN A 77 10.73 -19.76 0.12
N LEU A 78 10.11 -18.88 0.91
CA LEU A 78 10.59 -18.46 2.23
C LEU A 78 9.47 -18.56 3.27
N GLU A 79 9.75 -19.22 4.39
CA GLU A 79 8.80 -19.29 5.50
C GLU A 79 8.61 -17.94 6.19
N SER A 80 7.38 -17.66 6.61
CA SER A 80 7.03 -16.39 7.28
C SER A 80 7.88 -16.15 8.55
N THR A 81 8.15 -17.19 9.34
CA THR A 81 8.98 -17.07 10.55
C THR A 81 10.42 -16.67 10.21
N ALA A 82 11.04 -17.34 9.23
CA ALA A 82 12.40 -17.02 8.78
C ALA A 82 12.48 -15.60 8.20
N TYR A 83 11.49 -15.19 7.40
CA TYR A 83 11.37 -13.83 6.90
C TYR A 83 11.34 -12.80 8.04
N GLU A 84 10.47 -13.00 9.03
CA GLU A 84 10.34 -12.07 10.16
C GLU A 84 11.62 -11.95 10.98
N ASP A 85 12.33 -13.06 11.21
CA ASP A 85 13.57 -13.08 11.98
C ASP A 85 14.67 -12.30 11.27
N THR A 86 14.88 -12.54 9.97
CA THR A 86 15.84 -11.75 9.18
C THR A 86 15.41 -10.26 9.10
N LEU A 87 14.11 -9.97 9.01
CA LEU A 87 13.62 -8.59 9.03
C LEU A 87 13.94 -7.88 10.37
N ARG A 88 13.85 -8.61 11.50
CA ARG A 88 14.22 -8.10 12.83
C ARG A 88 15.71 -7.84 12.94
N GLU A 89 16.55 -8.67 12.33
CA GLU A 89 18.01 -8.45 12.29
C GLU A 89 18.37 -7.19 11.48
N MET A 90 17.63 -6.89 10.41
CA MET A 90 17.87 -5.73 9.54
C MET A 90 17.28 -4.43 10.10
N PHE A 91 16.00 -4.43 10.51
CA PHE A 91 15.25 -3.21 10.88
C PHE A 91 14.99 -3.08 12.39
N GLY A 92 15.42 -4.06 13.19
CA GLY A 92 15.24 -4.06 14.64
C GLY A 92 13.78 -3.97 15.06
N ILE A 93 13.49 -3.08 16.01
CA ILE A 93 12.14 -2.88 16.53
C ILE A 93 11.14 -2.36 15.50
N HIS A 94 11.59 -1.82 14.36
CA HIS A 94 10.71 -1.28 13.31
C HIS A 94 10.25 -2.35 12.31
N ALA A 95 10.78 -3.57 12.38
CA ALA A 95 10.46 -4.67 11.48
C ALA A 95 8.97 -5.07 11.50
N TYR A 96 8.25 -4.83 12.60
CA TYR A 96 6.83 -5.22 12.74
C TYR A 96 5.91 -4.66 11.65
N THR A 97 6.27 -3.51 11.07
CA THR A 97 5.50 -2.92 9.95
C THR A 97 5.52 -3.82 8.71
N GLY A 98 6.55 -4.65 8.55
CA GLY A 98 6.73 -5.57 7.44
C GLY A 98 6.20 -7.00 7.63
N PHE A 99 5.88 -7.43 8.86
CA PHE A 99 5.51 -8.83 9.16
C PHE A 99 4.23 -9.34 8.49
N THR A 100 3.34 -8.42 8.09
CA THR A 100 2.05 -8.78 7.48
C THR A 100 1.91 -8.22 6.06
N LEU A 101 3.02 -7.86 5.40
CA LEU A 101 3.01 -7.38 4.03
C LEU A 101 2.56 -8.46 3.03
N ASP A 102 3.01 -9.70 3.24
CA ASP A 102 2.59 -10.90 2.50
C ASP A 102 1.06 -11.06 2.50
N LYS A 103 0.43 -10.92 3.68
CA LYS A 103 -1.02 -11.06 3.85
C LYS A 103 -1.78 -9.91 3.19
N VAL A 104 -1.23 -8.69 3.25
CA VAL A 104 -1.83 -7.52 2.57
C VAL A 104 -1.79 -7.70 1.06
N VAL A 105 -0.66 -8.16 0.49
CA VAL A 105 -0.54 -8.42 -0.94
C VAL A 105 -1.46 -9.57 -1.37
N THR A 106 -1.46 -10.69 -0.63
CA THR A 106 -2.35 -11.82 -0.90
C THR A 106 -3.82 -11.41 -0.84
N GLY A 107 -4.20 -10.60 0.15
CA GLY A 107 -5.53 -10.02 0.26
C GLY A 107 -5.88 -9.13 -0.93
N ALA A 108 -4.95 -8.26 -1.35
CA ALA A 108 -5.15 -7.37 -2.48
C ALA A 108 -5.35 -8.13 -3.80
N VAL A 109 -4.54 -9.16 -4.04
CA VAL A 109 -4.67 -10.05 -5.21
C VAL A 109 -6.02 -10.77 -5.19
N ARG A 110 -6.47 -11.28 -4.04
CA ARG A 110 -7.79 -11.92 -3.92
C ARG A 110 -8.92 -10.95 -4.25
N GLN A 111 -8.86 -9.73 -3.73
CA GLN A 111 -9.87 -8.72 -4.08
C GLN A 111 -9.82 -8.34 -5.56
N LEU A 112 -8.62 -8.26 -6.15
CA LEU A 112 -8.46 -8.03 -7.58
C LEU A 112 -9.10 -9.14 -8.43
N GLN A 113 -8.99 -10.40 -8.01
CA GLN A 113 -9.67 -11.52 -8.68
C GLN A 113 -11.19 -11.33 -8.66
N HIS A 114 -11.77 -10.96 -7.52
CA HIS A 114 -13.21 -10.63 -7.44
C HIS A 114 -13.58 -9.45 -8.35
N LEU A 115 -12.73 -8.44 -8.47
CA LEU A 115 -12.98 -7.30 -9.36
C LEU A 115 -13.04 -7.67 -10.85
N VAL A 116 -12.29 -8.69 -11.26
CA VAL A 116 -12.20 -9.11 -12.67
C VAL A 116 -13.19 -10.22 -13.00
N CYS A 117 -13.49 -11.11 -12.05
CA CYS A 117 -14.38 -12.25 -12.25
C CYS A 117 -15.85 -11.92 -12.02
N ASP A 118 -16.15 -10.95 -11.14
CA ASP A 118 -17.53 -10.62 -10.78
C ASP A 118 -18.09 -9.51 -11.68
N GLU A 119 -19.36 -9.66 -12.05
CA GLU A 119 -20.08 -8.74 -12.93
C GLU A 119 -20.37 -7.35 -12.28
N PRO A 120 -20.75 -7.22 -10.99
CA PRO A 120 -21.08 -5.93 -10.39
C PRO A 120 -19.92 -4.92 -10.33
N PRO A 121 -18.67 -5.29 -9.95
CA PRO A 121 -17.53 -4.39 -10.01
C PRO A 121 -17.22 -3.89 -11.43
N ALA A 122 -17.34 -4.76 -12.44
CA ALA A 122 -17.10 -4.41 -13.84
C ALA A 122 -18.13 -3.38 -14.34
N GLN A 123 -19.41 -3.55 -13.98
CA GLN A 123 -20.47 -2.59 -14.31
C GLN A 123 -20.28 -1.24 -13.59
N CYS A 124 -19.81 -1.26 -12.33
CA CYS A 124 -19.45 -0.03 -11.62
C CYS A 124 -18.34 0.74 -12.35
N THR A 125 -17.30 0.04 -12.83
CA THR A 125 -16.20 0.64 -13.61
C THR A 125 -16.68 1.19 -14.94
N ALA A 126 -17.51 0.46 -15.69
CA ALA A 126 -18.06 0.92 -16.96
C ALA A 126 -18.93 2.18 -16.78
N MET A 127 -19.75 2.22 -15.73
CA MET A 127 -20.56 3.39 -15.39
C MET A 127 -19.69 4.57 -14.96
N PHE A 128 -18.63 4.35 -14.17
CA PHE A 128 -17.65 5.38 -13.83
C PHE A 128 -17.02 6.00 -15.08
N LEU A 129 -16.53 5.17 -16.02
CA LEU A 129 -15.91 5.66 -17.26
C LEU A 129 -16.89 6.47 -18.13
N THR A 130 -18.16 6.07 -18.16
CA THR A 130 -19.22 6.78 -18.90
C THR A 130 -19.50 8.14 -18.27
N GLU A 131 -19.62 8.20 -16.94
CA GLU A 131 -19.92 9.43 -16.22
C GLU A 131 -18.70 10.36 -16.10
N ALA A 132 -17.48 9.81 -16.13
CA ALA A 132 -16.25 10.59 -16.21
C ALA A 132 -16.20 11.41 -17.51
N LYS A 133 -16.56 10.82 -18.66
CA LYS A 133 -16.67 11.53 -19.94
C LYS A 133 -17.74 12.62 -19.93
N ARG A 134 -18.76 12.48 -19.09
CA ARG A 134 -19.88 13.43 -18.93
C ARG A 134 -19.62 14.49 -17.85
N GLY A 135 -18.48 14.43 -17.16
CA GLY A 135 -18.15 15.33 -16.05
C GLY A 135 -18.92 15.05 -14.75
N GLY A 136 -19.59 13.91 -14.64
CA GLY A 136 -20.38 13.50 -13.47
C GLY A 136 -19.62 12.63 -12.46
N ALA A 137 -18.41 12.18 -12.78
CA ALA A 137 -17.60 11.31 -11.92
C ALA A 137 -16.64 12.04 -10.96
N GLY A 138 -16.97 13.28 -10.57
CA GLY A 138 -16.14 14.08 -9.65
C GLY A 138 -15.06 14.91 -10.35
N GLY A 139 -14.28 15.67 -9.56
CA GLY A 139 -13.23 16.62 -10.00
C GLY A 139 -12.98 17.72 -8.95
N PRO A 140 -12.34 18.85 -9.28
CA PRO A 140 -11.90 19.82 -8.28
C PRO A 140 -13.04 20.34 -7.39
N VAL A 141 -12.79 20.41 -6.08
CA VAL A 141 -13.77 20.86 -5.06
C VAL A 141 -14.36 22.23 -5.41
N ALA A 142 -13.55 23.13 -5.98
CA ALA A 142 -13.99 24.45 -6.45
C ALA A 142 -15.15 24.40 -7.47
N SER A 143 -15.24 23.33 -8.26
CA SER A 143 -16.26 23.13 -9.29
C SER A 143 -17.41 22.19 -8.88
N ALA A 144 -17.46 21.77 -7.61
CA ALA A 144 -18.43 20.78 -7.12
C ALA A 144 -19.87 21.26 -7.28
N HIS A 145 -20.17 22.53 -6.97
CA HIS A 145 -21.54 23.08 -7.05
C HIS A 145 -22.15 22.97 -8.46
N ARG A 146 -21.36 23.12 -9.52
CA ARG A 146 -21.83 23.05 -10.92
C ARG A 146 -22.18 21.64 -11.36
N ARG A 147 -21.66 20.63 -10.67
CA ARG A 147 -21.75 19.22 -11.05
C ARG A 147 -22.63 18.41 -10.11
N LEU A 148 -23.20 19.06 -9.08
CA LEU A 148 -24.03 18.44 -8.07
C LEU A 148 -25.17 17.60 -8.66
N ALA A 149 -25.89 18.12 -9.67
CA ALA A 149 -26.98 17.40 -10.32
C ALA A 149 -26.50 16.14 -11.06
N ALA A 150 -25.36 16.22 -11.76
CA ALA A 150 -24.75 15.09 -12.46
C ALA A 150 -24.21 14.04 -11.48
N GLU A 151 -23.56 14.47 -10.39
CA GLU A 151 -23.08 13.59 -9.32
C GLU A 151 -24.24 12.89 -8.60
N GLN A 152 -25.35 13.58 -8.32
CA GLN A 152 -26.55 13.00 -7.72
C GLN A 152 -27.22 11.98 -8.65
N ALA A 153 -27.28 12.26 -9.95
CA ALA A 153 -27.81 11.31 -10.94
C ALA A 153 -26.91 10.07 -11.07
N TYR A 154 -25.59 10.23 -11.00
CA TYR A 154 -24.64 9.12 -10.96
C TYR A 154 -24.78 8.29 -9.66
N GLN A 155 -24.93 8.95 -8.51
CA GLN A 155 -25.15 8.29 -7.22
C GLN A 155 -26.41 7.42 -7.24
N LYS A 156 -27.57 7.97 -7.63
CA LYS A 156 -28.84 7.23 -7.70
C LYS A 156 -28.78 6.03 -8.64
N ARG A 157 -28.08 6.16 -9.78
CA ARG A 157 -27.87 5.04 -10.72
C ARG A 157 -26.99 3.95 -10.11
N SER A 158 -26.00 4.34 -9.31
CA SER A 158 -25.10 3.40 -8.61
C SER A 158 -25.79 2.67 -7.47
N GLU A 159 -26.59 3.38 -6.67
CA GLU A 159 -27.41 2.77 -5.62
C GLU A 159 -28.45 1.81 -6.19
N ARG A 160 -29.03 2.12 -7.36
CA ARG A 160 -29.93 1.18 -8.07
C ARG A 160 -29.19 -0.06 -8.59
N LEU A 161 -27.96 0.10 -9.05
CA LEU A 161 -27.16 -1.02 -9.55
C LEU A 161 -26.69 -1.94 -8.42
N LEU A 162 -26.37 -1.36 -7.26
CA LEU A 162 -25.88 -2.05 -6.07
C LEU A 162 -26.99 -2.24 -5.03
N GLN A 163 -28.24 -2.50 -5.43
CA GLN A 163 -29.37 -2.59 -4.49
C GLN A 163 -29.18 -3.66 -3.39
N ASP A 164 -28.43 -4.72 -3.70
CA ASP A 164 -28.14 -5.83 -2.78
C ASP A 164 -26.73 -5.75 -2.16
N GLU A 165 -25.96 -4.70 -2.43
CA GLU A 165 -24.59 -4.51 -1.95
C GLU A 165 -24.37 -3.13 -1.31
N ASN A 166 -23.30 -3.00 -0.50
CA ASN A 166 -22.92 -1.67 0.00
C ASN A 166 -22.34 -0.82 -1.14
N CYS A 167 -22.85 0.40 -1.28
CA CYS A 167 -22.32 1.42 -2.19
C CYS A 167 -21.41 2.38 -1.40
N PHE A 168 -20.22 2.67 -1.92
CA PHE A 168 -19.29 3.61 -1.31
C PHE A 168 -18.94 4.76 -2.25
N LYS A 169 -18.81 5.96 -1.68
CA LYS A 169 -18.27 7.12 -2.37
C LYS A 169 -16.81 7.32 -2.00
N VAL A 170 -15.94 7.17 -2.99
CA VAL A 170 -14.50 7.37 -2.85
C VAL A 170 -14.16 8.80 -3.23
N TYR A 171 -13.47 9.50 -2.33
CA TYR A 171 -12.92 10.83 -2.55
C TYR A 171 -11.40 10.75 -2.56
N THR A 172 -10.76 11.46 -3.49
CA THR A 172 -9.30 11.62 -3.51
C THR A 172 -8.97 13.05 -3.15
N VAL A 173 -8.34 13.26 -1.99
CA VAL A 173 -7.87 14.57 -1.54
C VAL A 173 -6.36 14.48 -1.41
N SER A 174 -5.63 15.06 -2.37
CA SER A 174 -4.15 15.19 -2.39
C SER A 174 -3.39 14.01 -1.78
N LEU A 175 -3.03 13.02 -2.62
CA LEU A 175 -2.32 11.77 -2.24
C LEU A 175 -3.01 10.86 -1.21
N HIS A 176 -4.08 11.30 -0.54
CA HIS A 176 -4.89 10.47 0.36
C HIS A 176 -6.27 10.15 -0.22
N VAL A 177 -6.61 8.86 -0.22
CA VAL A 177 -7.93 8.36 -0.58
C VAL A 177 -8.79 8.33 0.69
N VAL A 178 -9.87 9.11 0.71
CA VAL A 178 -10.86 9.14 1.80
C VAL A 178 -12.13 8.48 1.30
N ILE A 179 -12.63 7.48 2.01
CA ILE A 179 -13.82 6.70 1.60
C ILE A 179 -14.91 6.93 2.64
N LEU A 180 -16.10 7.35 2.17
CA LEU A 180 -17.27 7.56 3.01
C LEU A 180 -18.40 6.59 2.59
N PRO A 181 -19.12 5.99 3.56
CA PRO A 181 -20.36 5.27 3.26
C PRO A 181 -21.39 6.27 2.71
N THR A 182 -22.16 5.85 1.70
CA THR A 182 -23.28 6.66 1.15
C THR A 182 -24.49 6.61 2.06
#